data_AF-A0A7C9CMV6-F1
#
_entry.id   AF-A0A7C9CMV6-F1
#
_cell.length_a   1.000
_cell.length_b   1.000
_cell.length_c   1.000
_cell.angle_alpha   90.00
_cell.angle_beta   90.00
_cell.angle_gamma   90.00
#
_symmetry.space_group_name_H-M   'P 1'
#
loop_
_entity.id
_entity.type
_entity.pdbx_description
1 polymer ?
#
loop_
_entity_poly.entity_id
_entity_poly.type
_entity_poly.pdbx_seq_one_letter_code
_entity_poly.pdbx_strand_id
1 'polypeptide(L)'
;APYGSYWRHIRKIVMLQLLSNHRLNMLSHVWKSEVKTFINGLYKLWDTNKTETDVVLVDLKRRFGDLALNIIVKIISSKQFAMDSEEGLEFCEAILEFFRHIGAFAVGDALPFLRWLDIGGQEKAMKSNFKKIDHILQRWLDEHKQNRPKVVDQDFMDVMLSVLDYEATKDCNFDADTINKAT
;
A
#
# COMPACT_ATOMS: atom_id res chain seq x y z
N ALA A 1 9.50 9.87 -11.57
CA ALA A 1 9.89 9.42 -12.92
C ALA A 1 9.80 10.59 -13.89
N PRO A 2 10.73 10.73 -14.85
CA PRO A 2 10.61 11.74 -15.89
C PRO A 2 9.37 11.47 -16.76
N TYR A 3 8.76 12.53 -17.28
CA TYR A 3 7.65 12.39 -18.20
C TYR A 3 8.13 11.71 -19.49
N GLY A 4 7.44 10.65 -19.92
CA GLY A 4 7.84 9.84 -21.06
C GLY A 4 6.75 8.89 -21.53
N SER A 5 7.01 8.11 -22.59
CA SER A 5 6.10 7.05 -23.05
C SER A 5 5.77 6.07 -21.92
N TYR A 6 6.79 5.60 -21.19
CA TYR A 6 6.63 4.69 -20.05
C TYR A 6 5.73 5.29 -18.95
N TRP A 7 6.00 6.50 -18.47
CA TRP A 7 5.19 7.14 -17.43
C TRP A 7 3.73 7.32 -17.86
N ARG A 8 3.50 7.75 -19.11
CA ARG A 8 2.14 7.90 -19.66
C ARG A 8 1.42 6.57 -19.73
N HIS A 9 2.15 5.51 -20.10
CA HIS A 9 1.63 4.16 -20.23
C HIS A 9 1.19 3.59 -18.88
N ILE A 10 2.07 3.59 -17.88
CA ILE A 10 1.74 3.16 -16.51
C ILE A 10 0.58 3.98 -15.95
N ARG A 11 0.61 5.32 -16.10
CA ARG A 11 -0.49 6.16 -15.65
C ARG A 11 -1.82 5.82 -16.32
N LYS A 12 -1.81 5.48 -17.61
CA LYS A 12 -3.00 5.06 -18.34
C LYS A 12 -3.54 3.74 -17.78
N ILE A 13 -2.67 2.77 -17.50
CA ILE A 13 -3.06 1.49 -16.88
C ILE A 13 -3.72 1.76 -15.52
N VAL A 14 -3.06 2.49 -14.62
CA VAL A 14 -3.60 2.82 -13.30
C VAL A 14 -4.98 3.47 -13.39
N MET A 15 -5.11 4.52 -14.20
CA MET A 15 -6.35 5.30 -14.26
C MET A 15 -7.51 4.51 -14.89
N LEU A 16 -7.25 3.67 -15.90
CA LEU A 16 -8.31 2.96 -16.61
C LEU A 16 -8.63 1.59 -16.00
N GLN A 17 -7.63 0.90 -15.44
CA GLN A 17 -7.78 -0.48 -14.97
C GLN A 17 -7.93 -0.59 -13.46
N LEU A 18 -7.28 0.29 -12.67
CA LEU A 18 -7.30 0.21 -11.21
C LEU A 18 -8.25 1.23 -10.59
N LEU A 19 -8.19 2.48 -11.07
CA LEU A 19 -8.92 3.62 -10.50
C LEU A 19 -10.13 4.07 -11.34
N SER A 20 -10.64 3.19 -12.21
CA SER A 20 -11.86 3.50 -12.95
C SER A 20 -13.09 3.53 -12.03
N ASN A 21 -14.09 4.32 -12.39
CA ASN A 21 -15.35 4.40 -11.62
C ASN A 21 -15.98 3.02 -11.39
N HIS A 22 -15.89 2.12 -12.37
CA HIS A 22 -16.39 0.76 -12.23
C HIS A 22 -15.64 -0.01 -11.13
N ARG A 23 -14.30 0.06 -11.11
CA ARG A 23 -13.48 -0.62 -10.09
C ARG A 23 -13.66 -0.02 -8.70
N LEU A 24 -13.74 1.30 -8.60
CA LEU A 24 -14.04 1.96 -7.32
C LEU A 24 -15.41 1.54 -6.78
N ASN A 25 -16.41 1.40 -7.65
CA ASN A 25 -17.73 0.89 -7.25
C ASN A 25 -17.66 -0.58 -6.80
N MET A 26 -16.93 -1.43 -7.53
CA MET A 26 -16.70 -2.82 -7.13
C MET A 26 -16.03 -2.91 -5.76
N LEU A 27 -15.03 -2.07 -5.48
CA LEU A 27 -14.31 -2.04 -4.20
C LEU A 27 -15.07 -1.32 -3.07
N SER A 28 -16.20 -0.66 -3.36
CA SER A 28 -16.95 0.11 -2.35
C SER A 28 -17.40 -0.72 -1.15
N HIS A 29 -17.57 -2.02 -1.33
CA HIS A 29 -17.91 -2.95 -0.24
C HIS A 29 -16.76 -3.10 0.77
N VAL A 30 -15.50 -3.04 0.31
CA VAL A 30 -14.31 -3.09 1.17
C VAL A 30 -14.31 -1.91 2.13
N TRP A 31 -14.48 -0.70 1.60
CA TRP A 31 -14.56 0.54 2.39
C TRP A 31 -15.65 0.46 3.45
N LYS A 32 -16.87 0.05 3.05
CA LYS A 32 -18.00 -0.09 3.97
C LYS A 32 -17.72 -1.12 5.05
N SER A 33 -17.11 -2.24 4.69
CA SER A 33 -16.74 -3.30 5.62
C SER A 33 -15.72 -2.80 6.65
N GLU A 34 -14.64 -2.16 6.21
CA GLU A 34 -13.58 -1.68 7.11
C GLU A 34 -14.06 -0.56 8.02
N VAL A 35 -14.85 0.38 7.51
CA VAL A 35 -15.46 1.45 8.33
C VAL A 35 -16.42 0.85 9.38
N LYS A 36 -17.20 -0.17 9.01
CA LYS A 36 -18.07 -0.87 9.96
C LYS A 36 -17.26 -1.57 11.06
N THR A 37 -16.18 -2.26 10.69
CA THR A 37 -15.26 -2.90 11.65
C THR A 37 -14.64 -1.88 12.60
N PHE A 38 -14.22 -0.73 12.06
CA PHE A 38 -13.67 0.39 12.84
C PHE A 38 -14.67 0.93 13.87
N ILE A 39 -15.90 1.24 13.45
CA ILE A 39 -16.95 1.76 14.34
C ILE A 39 -17.28 0.72 15.42
N ASN A 40 -17.43 -0.55 15.05
CA ASN A 40 -17.66 -1.63 15.99
C ASN A 40 -16.52 -1.79 17.00
N GLY A 41 -15.26 -1.60 16.55
CA GLY A 41 -14.08 -1.61 17.40
C GLY A 41 -14.11 -0.48 18.43
N LEU A 42 -14.46 0.74 18.00
CA LEU A 42 -14.63 1.89 18.90
C LEU A 42 -15.74 1.64 19.92
N TYR A 43 -16.88 1.10 19.48
CA TYR A 43 -17.99 0.77 20.37
C TYR A 43 -17.58 -0.27 21.42
N LYS A 44 -16.87 -1.33 21.03
CA LYS A 44 -16.36 -2.35 21.97
C LYS A 44 -15.36 -1.75 22.97
N LEU A 45 -14.47 -0.86 22.52
CA LEU A 45 -13.53 -0.18 23.39
C LEU A 45 -14.24 0.70 24.42
N TRP A 46 -15.28 1.40 24.00
CA TRP A 46 -16.13 2.17 24.89
C TRP A 46 -16.84 1.25 25.90
N ASP A 47 -17.50 0.19 25.44
CA ASP A 47 -18.26 -0.71 26.31
C ASP A 47 -17.38 -1.43 27.35
N THR A 48 -16.14 -1.77 26.98
CA THR A 48 -15.19 -2.47 27.87
C THR A 48 -14.52 -1.54 28.88
N ASN A 49 -14.29 -0.27 28.51
CA ASN A 49 -13.51 0.67 29.33
C ASN A 49 -14.35 1.80 29.93
N LYS A 50 -15.68 1.74 29.83
CA LYS A 50 -16.56 2.73 30.44
C LYS A 50 -16.31 2.75 31.95
N THR A 51 -15.89 3.91 32.44
CA THR A 51 -15.76 4.21 33.87
C THR A 51 -17.05 4.89 34.34
N GLU A 52 -17.12 5.27 35.62
CA GLU A 52 -18.25 6.05 36.16
C GLU A 52 -18.57 7.33 35.37
N THR A 53 -17.60 7.85 34.61
CA THR A 53 -17.74 9.06 33.79
C THR A 53 -18.25 8.82 32.37
N ASP A 54 -18.44 7.56 31.95
CA ASP A 54 -18.91 7.13 30.61
C ASP A 54 -18.08 7.64 29.41
N VAL A 55 -16.87 8.12 29.67
CA VAL A 55 -15.94 8.67 28.66
C VAL A 55 -14.71 7.79 28.55
N VAL A 56 -14.31 7.50 27.30
CA VAL A 56 -13.08 6.76 26.97
C VAL A 56 -12.23 7.59 26.01
N LEU A 57 -10.95 7.79 26.36
CA LEU A 57 -9.99 8.47 25.50
C LEU A 57 -9.48 7.52 24.41
N VAL A 58 -9.49 7.99 23.16
CA VAL A 58 -9.04 7.22 22.00
C VAL A 58 -8.08 8.05 21.16
N ASP A 59 -6.94 7.46 20.80
CA ASP A 59 -6.02 8.04 19.83
C ASP A 59 -6.58 7.89 18.41
N LEU A 60 -7.37 8.88 17.97
CA LEU A 60 -7.97 8.90 16.64
C LEU A 60 -6.93 8.98 15.52
N LYS A 61 -5.77 9.60 15.75
CA LYS A 61 -4.73 9.73 14.73
C LYS A 61 -4.19 8.35 14.35
N ARG A 62 -3.83 7.56 15.34
CA ARG A 62 -3.40 6.17 15.13
C ARG A 62 -4.50 5.34 14.49
N ARG A 63 -5.72 5.40 15.05
CA ARG A 63 -6.87 4.62 14.58
C ARG A 63 -7.27 4.91 13.14
N PHE A 64 -7.24 6.17 12.70
CA PHE A 64 -7.49 6.51 11.29
C PHE A 64 -6.34 6.08 10.37
N GLY A 65 -5.09 6.14 10.85
CA GLY A 65 -3.94 5.59 10.12
C GLY A 65 -4.12 4.10 9.86
N ASP A 66 -4.45 3.33 10.89
CA ASP A 66 -4.71 1.88 10.80
C ASP A 66 -5.86 1.58 9.82
N LEU A 67 -6.98 2.32 9.90
CA LEU A 67 -8.11 2.16 8.98
C LEU A 67 -7.71 2.42 7.52
N ALA A 68 -6.97 3.49 7.26
CA ALA A 68 -6.51 3.82 5.91
C ALA A 68 -5.58 2.74 5.35
N LEU A 69 -4.62 2.25 6.15
CA LEU A 69 -3.69 1.20 5.75
C LEU A 69 -4.43 -0.12 5.47
N ASN A 70 -5.37 -0.52 6.35
CA ASN A 70 -6.18 -1.72 6.15
C ASN A 70 -6.97 -1.66 4.85
N ILE A 71 -7.59 -0.51 4.54
CA ILE A 71 -8.31 -0.33 3.27
C ILE A 71 -7.35 -0.45 2.08
N ILE A 72 -6.20 0.22 2.11
CA ILE A 72 -5.23 0.21 1.01
C ILE A 72 -4.71 -1.21 0.75
N VAL A 73 -4.28 -1.94 1.78
CA VAL A 73 -3.75 -3.29 1.60
C VAL A 73 -4.80 -4.23 1.04
N LYS A 74 -6.04 -4.14 1.56
CA LYS A 74 -7.14 -4.99 1.10
C LYS A 74 -7.58 -4.69 -0.34
N ILE A 75 -7.43 -3.46 -0.79
CA ILE A 75 -7.64 -3.10 -2.20
C ILE A 75 -6.51 -3.65 -3.08
N ILE A 76 -5.27 -3.60 -2.61
CA ILE A 76 -4.09 -3.95 -3.41
C ILE A 76 -3.98 -5.47 -3.61
N SER A 77 -4.15 -6.25 -2.56
CA SER A 77 -3.81 -7.68 -2.56
C SER A 77 -4.94 -8.60 -2.11
N SER A 78 -6.17 -8.07 -1.96
CA SER A 78 -7.32 -8.76 -1.32
C SER A 78 -7.03 -9.33 0.07
N LYS A 79 -5.83 -9.12 0.62
CA LYS A 79 -5.42 -9.69 1.89
C LYS A 79 -6.18 -8.97 2.98
N GLN A 80 -6.79 -9.76 3.85
CA GLN A 80 -7.24 -9.21 5.12
C GLN A 80 -5.99 -8.87 5.92
N PHE A 81 -5.78 -7.58 6.13
CA PHE A 81 -4.75 -7.14 7.04
C PHE A 81 -5.18 -7.50 8.46
N ALA A 82 -4.73 -8.67 8.93
CA ALA A 82 -4.76 -8.94 10.34
C ALA A 82 -3.65 -8.08 10.95
N MET A 83 -4.02 -6.97 11.58
CA MET A 83 -3.08 -6.16 12.39
C MET A 83 -2.37 -7.00 13.48
N ASP A 84 -2.89 -8.20 13.75
CA ASP A 84 -2.35 -9.18 14.70
C ASP A 84 -1.43 -10.22 14.04
N SER A 85 -1.25 -10.21 12.71
CA SER A 85 -0.25 -11.04 12.05
C SER A 85 1.10 -10.33 12.05
N GLU A 86 2.17 -11.10 12.25
CA GLU A 86 3.55 -10.60 12.27
C GLU A 86 3.91 -9.86 10.97
N GLU A 87 3.52 -10.41 9.82
CA GLU A 87 3.74 -9.79 8.51
C GLU A 87 2.94 -8.49 8.31
N GLY A 88 1.70 -8.43 8.82
CA GLY A 88 0.89 -7.23 8.78
C GLY A 88 1.54 -6.11 9.61
N LEU A 89 1.88 -6.41 10.86
CA LEU A 89 2.55 -5.42 11.72
C LEU A 89 3.85 -4.91 11.10
N GLU A 90 4.68 -5.81 10.55
CA GLU A 90 5.93 -5.46 9.86
C GLU A 90 5.69 -4.54 8.65
N PHE A 91 4.69 -4.84 7.82
CA PHE A 91 4.35 -4.00 6.67
C PHE A 91 3.84 -2.61 7.10
N CYS A 92 2.99 -2.56 8.13
CA CYS A 92 2.47 -1.31 8.67
C CYS A 92 3.60 -0.42 9.20
N GLU A 93 4.51 -0.98 9.98
CA GLU A 93 5.68 -0.27 10.48
C GLU A 93 6.57 0.24 9.34
N ALA A 94 6.84 -0.61 8.33
CA ALA A 94 7.63 -0.22 7.17
C ALA A 94 6.98 0.92 6.36
N ILE A 95 5.66 0.91 6.17
CA ILE A 95 4.94 1.99 5.49
C ILE A 95 4.94 3.28 6.31
N LEU A 96 4.76 3.20 7.63
CA LEU A 96 4.85 4.39 8.50
C LEU A 96 6.27 4.99 8.49
N GLU A 97 7.31 4.15 8.54
CA GLU A 97 8.70 4.59 8.37
C GLU A 97 8.92 5.24 6.99
N PHE A 98 8.30 4.70 5.94
CA PHE A 98 8.39 5.25 4.59
C PHE A 98 7.80 6.65 4.50
N PHE A 99 6.59 6.86 5.03
CA PHE A 99 6.00 8.21 5.09
C PHE A 99 6.80 9.18 5.94
N ARG A 100 7.40 8.70 7.03
CA ARG A 100 8.32 9.51 7.85
C ARG A 100 9.55 9.95 7.06
N HIS A 101 10.12 9.06 6.25
CA HIS A 101 11.28 9.36 5.41
C HIS A 101 10.94 10.29 4.24
N ILE A 102 9.80 10.10 3.57
CA ILE A 102 9.35 11.00 2.49
C ILE A 102 9.10 12.42 3.01
N GLY A 103 8.55 12.55 4.21
CA GLY A 103 8.31 13.86 4.84
C GLY A 103 9.56 14.51 5.42
N ALA A 104 10.68 13.80 5.51
CA ALA A 104 11.92 14.31 6.08
C ALA A 104 12.70 15.14 5.05
N PHE A 105 13.31 16.23 5.51
CA PHE A 105 14.22 17.02 4.69
C PHE A 105 15.61 16.36 4.64
N ALA A 106 16.05 15.93 3.45
CA ALA A 106 17.41 15.47 3.25
C ALA A 106 18.29 16.63 2.75
N VAL A 107 19.45 16.84 3.39
CA VAL A 107 20.40 17.90 2.99
C VAL A 107 20.82 17.75 1.53
N GLY A 108 20.93 16.51 1.04
CA GLY A 108 21.25 16.19 -0.35
C GLY A 108 20.21 16.67 -1.37
N ASP A 109 18.96 16.92 -0.94
CA ASP A 109 17.92 17.45 -1.84
C ASP A 109 18.09 18.95 -2.09
N ALA A 110 18.59 19.70 -1.10
CA ALA A 110 18.88 21.12 -1.25
C ALA A 110 20.31 21.39 -1.77
N LEU A 111 21.27 20.54 -1.40
CA LEU A 111 22.68 20.65 -1.79
C LEU A 111 23.15 19.35 -2.46
N PRO A 112 22.87 19.16 -3.77
CA PRO A 112 23.13 17.89 -4.47
C PRO A 112 24.59 17.41 -4.41
N PHE A 113 25.55 18.34 -4.35
CA PHE A 113 26.98 18.00 -4.24
C PHE A 113 27.38 17.43 -2.86
N LEU A 114 26.53 17.55 -1.83
CA LEU A 114 26.71 16.92 -0.52
C LEU A 114 25.94 15.61 -0.38
N ARG A 115 25.21 15.16 -1.41
CA ARG A 115 24.36 13.97 -1.34
C ARG A 115 25.12 12.70 -1.01
N TRP A 116 26.36 12.57 -1.49
CA TRP A 116 27.22 11.41 -1.24
C TRP A 116 27.58 11.23 0.25
N LEU A 117 27.52 12.30 1.05
CA LEU A 117 27.78 12.24 2.49
C LEU A 117 26.59 11.68 3.28
N ASP A 118 25.38 11.68 2.69
CA ASP A 118 24.13 11.30 3.36
C ASP A 118 24.02 11.90 4.78
N ILE A 119 24.17 13.23 4.88
CA ILE A 119 24.19 13.93 6.18
C ILE A 119 22.85 13.68 6.89
N GLY A 120 22.91 12.96 8.02
CA GLY A 120 21.73 12.52 8.77
C GLY A 120 21.18 11.14 8.38
N GLY A 121 21.83 10.41 7.47
CA GLY A 121 21.57 9.00 7.13
C GLY A 121 20.22 8.72 6.49
N GLN A 122 19.53 9.74 5.99
CA GLN A 122 18.14 9.64 5.53
C GLN A 122 18.03 8.80 4.26
N GLU A 123 18.95 8.96 3.31
CA GLU A 123 18.89 8.21 2.05
C GLU A 123 19.17 6.72 2.28
N LYS A 124 20.16 6.40 3.12
CA LYS A 124 20.46 5.01 3.50
C LYS A 124 19.30 4.36 4.27
N ALA A 125 18.70 5.07 5.22
CA ALA A 125 17.55 4.58 5.97
C ALA A 125 16.34 4.35 5.06
N MET A 126 16.04 5.29 4.16
CA MET A 126 14.95 5.15 3.19
C MET A 126 15.17 3.96 2.25
N LYS A 127 16.40 3.75 1.74
CA LYS A 127 16.76 2.57 0.94
C LYS A 127 16.59 1.26 1.70
N SER A 128 16.99 1.23 2.98
CA SER A 128 16.83 0.05 3.83
C SER A 128 15.36 -0.28 4.06
N ASN A 129 14.54 0.74 4.33
CA ASN A 129 13.12 0.54 4.55
C ASN A 129 12.39 0.13 3.25
N PHE A 130 12.77 0.72 2.10
CA PHE A 130 12.25 0.32 0.80
C PHE A 130 12.49 -1.18 0.52
N LYS A 131 13.64 -1.73 0.90
CA LYS A 131 13.91 -3.18 0.76
C LYS A 131 12.95 -4.04 1.56
N LYS A 132 12.53 -3.61 2.76
CA LYS A 132 11.52 -4.32 3.56
C LYS A 132 10.18 -4.35 2.83
N ILE A 133 9.72 -3.18 2.37
CA ILE A 133 8.46 -3.04 1.62
C ILE A 133 8.51 -3.88 0.34
N ASP A 134 9.58 -3.77 -0.44
CA ASP A 134 9.76 -4.53 -1.68
C ASP A 134 9.74 -6.03 -1.46
N HIS A 135 10.37 -6.52 -0.38
CA HIS A 135 10.36 -7.93 -0.03
C HIS A 135 8.96 -8.45 0.31
N ILE A 136 8.19 -7.68 1.08
CA ILE A 136 6.80 -8.04 1.43
C ILE A 136 5.91 -8.03 0.18
N LEU A 137 6.00 -6.98 -0.66
CA LEU A 137 5.25 -6.89 -1.90
C LEU A 137 5.60 -8.01 -2.88
N GLN A 138 6.88 -8.41 -2.95
CA GLN A 138 7.30 -9.55 -3.78
C GLN A 138 6.65 -10.85 -3.30
N ARG A 139 6.63 -11.12 -1.99
CA ARG A 139 5.95 -12.31 -1.45
C ARG A 139 4.48 -12.34 -1.84
N TRP A 140 3.78 -11.20 -1.70
CA TRP A 140 2.37 -11.11 -2.10
C TRP A 140 2.20 -11.33 -3.60
N LEU A 141 3.08 -10.75 -4.42
CA LEU A 141 3.04 -10.93 -5.87
C LEU A 141 3.25 -12.40 -6.27
N ASP A 142 4.21 -13.08 -5.63
CA ASP A 142 4.50 -14.49 -5.90
C ASP A 142 3.31 -15.40 -5.50
N GLU A 143 2.64 -15.11 -4.39
CA GLU A 143 1.41 -15.79 -3.99
C GLU A 143 0.28 -15.60 -5.01
N HIS A 144 0.08 -14.38 -5.53
CA HIS A 144 -0.94 -14.11 -6.55
C HIS A 144 -0.63 -14.82 -7.87
N LYS A 145 0.66 -14.93 -8.25
CA LYS A 145 1.07 -15.71 -9.42
C LYS A 145 0.76 -17.20 -9.26
N GLN A 146 0.91 -17.75 -8.06
CA GLN A 146 0.65 -19.17 -7.78
C GLN A 146 -0.85 -19.48 -7.67
N ASN A 147 -1.64 -18.56 -7.12
CA ASN A 147 -3.05 -18.79 -6.75
C ASN A 147 -4.07 -18.03 -7.61
N ARG A 148 -3.74 -17.74 -8.88
CA ARG A 148 -4.57 -16.88 -9.75
C ARG A 148 -6.07 -17.24 -9.72
N PRO A 149 -6.94 -16.36 -9.21
CA PRO A 149 -8.36 -16.62 -9.17
C PRO A 149 -8.97 -16.59 -10.58
N LYS A 150 -9.93 -17.48 -10.81
CA LYS A 150 -10.75 -17.47 -12.03
C LYS A 150 -11.85 -16.41 -11.89
N VAL A 151 -11.49 -15.17 -12.21
CA VAL A 151 -12.37 -14.09 -12.71
C VAL A 151 -13.22 -13.30 -11.69
N VAL A 152 -13.67 -13.85 -10.55
CA VAL A 152 -14.78 -13.19 -9.81
C VAL A 152 -14.35 -12.10 -8.81
N ASP A 153 -13.18 -12.18 -8.19
CA ASP A 153 -12.66 -11.17 -7.25
C ASP A 153 -11.20 -10.86 -7.55
N GLN A 154 -10.96 -9.95 -8.51
CA GLN A 154 -9.61 -9.49 -8.85
C GLN A 154 -9.27 -8.22 -8.07
N ASP A 155 -8.18 -8.25 -7.32
CA ASP A 155 -7.54 -7.05 -6.78
C ASP A 155 -6.58 -6.38 -7.77
N PHE A 156 -5.88 -5.35 -7.29
CA PHE A 156 -4.96 -4.60 -8.13
C PHE A 156 -3.78 -5.46 -8.59
N MET A 157 -3.24 -6.35 -7.75
CA MET A 157 -2.17 -7.25 -8.16
C MET A 157 -2.63 -8.19 -9.27
N ASP A 158 -3.82 -8.77 -9.17
CA ASP A 158 -4.41 -9.62 -10.21
C ASP A 158 -4.63 -8.87 -11.53
N VAL A 159 -5.17 -7.65 -11.45
CA VAL A 159 -5.40 -6.81 -12.63
C VAL A 159 -4.08 -6.44 -13.29
N MET A 160 -3.08 -6.02 -12.50
CA MET A 160 -1.77 -5.63 -13.01
C MET A 160 -1.03 -6.81 -13.65
N LEU A 161 -1.04 -7.99 -13.00
CA LEU A 161 -0.53 -9.24 -13.58
C LEU A 161 -1.20 -9.56 -14.93
N SER A 162 -2.53 -9.43 -15.00
CA SER A 162 -3.29 -9.72 -16.22
C SER A 162 -2.98 -8.74 -17.36
N VAL A 163 -2.84 -7.45 -17.04
CA VAL A 163 -2.51 -6.40 -18.01
C VAL A 163 -1.08 -6.59 -18.53
N LEU A 164 -0.12 -6.82 -17.64
CA LEU A 164 1.28 -6.95 -18.02
C LEU A 164 1.58 -8.27 -18.74
N ASP A 165 0.91 -9.37 -18.42
CA ASP A 165 1.03 -10.60 -19.20
C ASP A 165 0.53 -10.39 -20.63
N TYR A 166 -0.60 -9.71 -20.79
CA TYR A 166 -1.11 -9.34 -22.11
C TYR A 166 -0.14 -8.42 -22.87
N GLU A 167 0.52 -7.49 -22.20
CA GLU A 167 1.49 -6.58 -22.82
C GLU A 167 2.87 -7.19 -23.05
N ALA A 168 3.31 -8.16 -22.25
CA ALA A 168 4.52 -8.94 -22.47
C ALA A 168 4.44 -9.75 -23.77
N THR A 169 3.23 -10.16 -24.17
CA THR A 169 3.00 -10.74 -25.52
C THR A 169 3.13 -9.73 -26.67
N LYS A 170 3.32 -8.43 -26.36
CA LYS A 170 3.35 -7.29 -27.30
C LYS A 170 4.66 -6.48 -27.29
N ASP A 171 5.75 -7.03 -26.76
CA ASP A 171 7.10 -6.41 -26.71
C ASP A 171 7.21 -5.15 -25.81
N CYS A 172 7.17 -5.32 -24.49
CA CYS A 172 7.63 -4.31 -23.54
C CYS A 172 8.92 -4.76 -22.83
N ASN A 173 10.03 -4.03 -23.03
CA ASN A 173 11.36 -4.30 -22.45
C ASN A 173 11.48 -4.00 -20.93
N PHE A 174 10.37 -3.94 -20.18
CA PHE A 174 10.38 -3.59 -18.76
C PHE A 174 10.01 -4.80 -17.90
N ASP A 175 10.71 -4.97 -16.77
CA ASP A 175 10.44 -6.04 -15.80
C ASP A 175 9.04 -5.87 -15.18
N ALA A 176 8.14 -6.83 -15.47
CA ALA A 176 6.75 -6.77 -15.07
C ALA A 176 6.58 -6.77 -13.54
N ASP A 177 7.47 -7.44 -12.81
CA ASP A 177 7.42 -7.51 -11.35
C ASP A 177 7.75 -6.16 -10.72
N THR A 178 8.79 -5.50 -11.23
CA THR A 178 9.12 -4.13 -10.83
C THR A 178 7.95 -3.17 -11.09
N ILE A 179 7.27 -3.31 -12.23
CA ILE A 179 6.09 -2.48 -12.55
C ILE A 179 4.95 -2.76 -11.58
N ASN A 180 4.62 -4.03 -11.35
CA ASN A 180 3.52 -4.47 -10.47
C ASN A 180 3.69 -3.94 -9.04
N LYS A 181 4.93 -3.94 -8.52
CA LYS A 181 5.22 -3.47 -7.14
C LYS A 181 5.32 -1.95 -7.03
N ALA A 182 5.74 -1.27 -8.09
CA ALA A 182 5.97 0.18 -8.07
C ALA A 182 4.73 1.03 -8.40
N THR A 183 3.66 0.38 -8.87
CA THR A 183 2.42 1.02 -9.32
C THR A 183 1.35 0.94 -8.24
#